data_AF-A0A957PLZ5-F1
#
_entry.id   AF-A0A957PLZ5-F1
#
_cell.length_a   1.000
_cell.length_b   1.000
_cell.length_c   1.000
_cell.angle_alpha   90.00
_cell.angle_beta   90.00
_cell.angle_gamma   90.00
#
_symmetry.space_group_name_H-M   'P 1'
#
loop_
_entity.id
_entity.type
_entity.pdbx_description
1 polymer ?
#
loop_
_entity_poly.entity_id
_entity_poly.type
_entity_poly.pdbx_seq_one_letter_code
_entity_poly.pdbx_strand_id
1 'polypeptide(L)'
;MPNYRQLMELQVRTLYRIDHAERLLCVNEEKSPPAPYFFGGRTQHGHVWRLRHDAPVALENELAALCHAEPMLDDLQAQTGAAGAVNLPLNYVAIKQLINRYWPVEAEWRGPAYFFPSNVVVSQPVVQIEQANLHLAQGPFAWLHDEWRLVQPCMAWVEQGQVAAVCFSSRLS
;
A
#
# COMPACT_ATOMS: atom_id res chain seq x y z
N MET A 1 3.42 -2.14 -22.66
CA MET A 1 2.96 -1.73 -21.32
C MET A 1 3.42 -2.77 -20.32
N PRO A 2 3.79 -2.38 -19.08
CA PRO A 2 4.12 -3.34 -18.04
C PRO A 2 2.92 -4.26 -17.75
N ASN A 3 3.17 -5.54 -17.47
CA ASN A 3 2.13 -6.45 -16.99
C ASN A 3 1.81 -6.17 -15.50
N TYR A 4 0.79 -6.83 -14.95
CA TYR A 4 0.35 -6.50 -13.58
C TYR A 4 1.38 -6.85 -12.50
N ARG A 5 2.23 -7.86 -12.74
CA ARG A 5 3.33 -8.17 -11.82
C ARG A 5 4.37 -7.05 -11.81
N GLN A 6 4.72 -6.52 -12.98
CA GLN A 6 5.63 -5.37 -13.10
C GLN A 6 5.04 -4.09 -12.48
N LEU A 7 3.73 -3.87 -12.60
CA LEU A 7 3.05 -2.77 -11.90
C LEU A 7 3.09 -2.94 -10.37
N MET A 8 2.94 -4.17 -9.87
CA MET A 8 3.06 -4.46 -8.44
C MET A 8 4.51 -4.28 -7.94
N GLU A 9 5.51 -4.65 -8.73
CA GLU A 9 6.92 -4.36 -8.45
C GLU A 9 7.20 -2.84 -8.41
N LEU A 10 6.60 -2.08 -9.33
CA LEU A 10 6.68 -0.62 -9.31
C LEU A 10 6.03 -0.05 -8.04
N GLN A 11 4.86 -0.58 -7.64
CA GLN A 11 4.15 -0.12 -6.45
C GLN A 11 5.00 -0.33 -5.19
N VAL A 12 5.56 -1.52 -4.98
CA VAL A 12 6.36 -1.78 -3.78
C VAL A 12 7.62 -0.91 -3.72
N ARG A 13 8.26 -0.64 -4.87
CA ARG A 13 9.41 0.28 -4.98
C ARG A 13 9.03 1.75 -4.80
N THR A 14 7.78 2.10 -5.10
CA THR A 14 7.26 3.46 -4.84
C THR A 14 6.97 3.67 -3.36
N LEU A 15 6.39 2.66 -2.70
CA LEU A 15 5.96 2.74 -1.30
C LEU A 15 7.11 2.59 -0.30
N TYR A 16 8.17 1.87 -0.65
CA TYR A 16 9.24 1.52 0.29
C TYR A 16 10.62 1.74 -0.31
N ARG A 17 11.57 2.11 0.56
CA ARG A 17 12.99 1.97 0.24
C ARG A 17 13.38 0.51 0.42
N ILE A 18 14.08 -0.02 -0.58
CA ILE A 18 14.42 -1.44 -0.68
C ILE A 18 15.94 -1.58 -0.84
N ASP A 19 16.55 -2.55 -0.18
CA ASP A 19 17.98 -2.84 -0.33
C ASP A 19 18.30 -3.67 -1.59
N HIS A 20 19.58 -3.98 -1.80
CA HIS A 20 20.05 -4.78 -2.94
C HIS A 20 19.54 -6.24 -2.93
N ALA A 21 19.14 -6.76 -1.77
CA ALA A 21 18.57 -8.09 -1.60
C ALA A 21 17.03 -8.09 -1.70
N GLU A 22 16.46 -6.99 -2.17
CA GLU A 22 15.01 -6.78 -2.25
C GLU A 22 14.30 -6.86 -0.89
N ARG A 23 14.94 -6.41 0.21
CA ARG A 23 14.30 -6.31 1.53
C ARG A 23 13.83 -4.89 1.84
N LEU A 24 12.71 -4.77 2.55
CA LEU A 24 12.13 -3.49 2.93
C LEU A 24 12.94 -2.85 4.07
N LEU A 25 13.41 -1.63 3.85
CA LEU A 25 14.14 -0.83 4.85
C LEU A 25 13.16 0.05 5.63
N CYS A 26 12.41 0.89 4.93
CA CYS A 26 11.48 1.86 5.50
C CYS A 26 10.41 2.25 4.48
N VAL A 27 9.34 2.90 4.94
CA VAL A 27 8.40 3.62 4.07
C VAL A 27 9.16 4.72 3.33
N ASN A 28 8.80 4.95 2.07
CA ASN A 28 9.48 5.88 1.18
C ASN A 28 9.09 7.36 1.40
N GLU A 29 9.05 7.77 2.65
CA GLU A 29 8.58 9.07 3.09
C GLU A 29 9.61 9.77 3.97
N GLU A 30 9.40 11.07 4.16
CA GLU A 30 10.17 11.87 5.10
C GLU A 30 10.18 11.22 6.50
N LYS A 31 11.31 11.36 7.20
CA LYS A 31 11.60 10.66 8.48
C LYS A 31 11.71 9.14 8.40
N SER A 32 11.57 8.54 7.20
CA SER A 32 11.77 7.10 6.95
C SER A 32 11.05 6.19 7.97
N PRO A 33 9.72 6.24 8.07
CA PRO A 33 8.97 5.40 9.00
C PRO A 33 9.28 3.91 8.83
N PRO A 34 9.18 3.08 9.87
CA PRO A 34 9.44 1.65 9.76
C PRO A 34 8.61 0.98 8.66
N ALA A 35 9.25 0.16 7.83
CA ALA A 35 8.55 -0.68 6.86
C ALA A 35 7.69 -1.74 7.56
N PRO A 36 6.61 -2.24 6.92
CA PRO A 36 5.89 -3.41 7.43
C PRO A 36 6.81 -4.62 7.48
N TYR A 37 6.49 -5.57 8.36
CA TYR A 37 7.19 -6.85 8.44
C TYR A 37 7.12 -7.63 7.11
N PHE A 38 6.00 -7.50 6.41
CA PHE A 38 5.71 -8.21 5.18
C PHE A 38 4.85 -7.36 4.24
N PHE A 39 5.17 -7.43 2.95
CA PHE A 39 4.33 -6.95 1.86
C PHE A 39 3.92 -8.14 0.99
N GLY A 40 2.66 -8.22 0.59
CA GLY A 40 2.15 -9.24 -0.33
C GLY A 40 1.19 -8.65 -1.35
N GLY A 41 1.54 -8.75 -2.63
CA GLY A 41 0.73 -8.32 -3.77
C GLY A 41 0.40 -9.51 -4.66
N ARG A 42 -0.90 -9.74 -4.92
CA ARG A 42 -1.38 -10.79 -5.82
C ARG A 42 -1.79 -10.18 -7.15
N THR A 43 -1.41 -10.82 -8.25
CA THR A 43 -1.78 -10.39 -9.61
C THR A 43 -2.07 -11.61 -10.48
N GLN A 44 -2.83 -11.42 -11.56
CA GLN A 44 -3.04 -12.46 -12.58
C GLN A 44 -1.75 -12.89 -13.30
N HIS A 45 -0.67 -12.10 -13.20
CA HIS A 45 0.62 -12.37 -13.82
C HIS A 45 1.69 -12.86 -12.82
N GLY A 46 1.27 -13.21 -11.61
CA GLY A 46 2.12 -13.69 -10.52
C GLY A 46 2.13 -12.77 -9.31
N HIS A 47 2.62 -13.30 -8.19
CA HIS A 47 2.65 -12.61 -6.90
C HIS A 47 3.99 -11.88 -6.70
N VAL A 48 3.96 -10.83 -5.87
CA VAL A 48 5.12 -10.08 -5.41
C VAL A 48 5.06 -10.06 -3.89
N TRP A 49 6.14 -10.44 -3.21
CA TRP A 49 6.23 -10.28 -1.77
C TRP A 49 7.61 -9.79 -1.36
N ARG A 50 7.67 -9.10 -0.22
CA ARG A 50 8.91 -8.55 0.34
C ARG A 50 8.87 -8.69 1.85
N LEU A 51 10.03 -8.91 2.44
CA LEU A 51 10.22 -8.98 3.88
C LEU A 51 11.04 -7.78 4.34
N ARG A 52 10.85 -7.38 5.60
CA ARG A 52 11.71 -6.37 6.22
C ARG A 52 13.16 -6.84 6.30
N HIS A 53 14.10 -5.91 6.26
CA HIS A 53 15.54 -6.17 6.22
C HIS A 53 16.09 -6.99 7.41
N ASP A 54 15.42 -6.93 8.55
CA ASP A 54 15.77 -7.59 9.81
C ASP A 54 15.03 -8.94 9.97
N ALA A 55 14.38 -9.43 8.92
CA ALA A 55 13.78 -10.75 8.91
C ALA A 55 14.83 -11.86 9.06
N PRO A 56 14.66 -12.79 10.02
CA PRO A 56 15.51 -13.96 10.11
C PRO A 56 15.41 -14.84 8.85
N VAL A 57 16.53 -15.45 8.44
CA VAL A 57 16.58 -16.34 7.26
C VAL A 57 15.58 -17.51 7.37
N ALA A 58 15.35 -18.02 8.58
CA ALA A 58 14.37 -19.08 8.82
C ALA A 58 12.93 -18.64 8.45
N LEU A 59 12.55 -17.43 8.86
CA LEU A 59 11.27 -16.82 8.49
C LEU A 59 11.15 -16.64 6.98
N GLU A 60 12.21 -16.15 6.33
CA GLU A 60 12.24 -15.96 4.88
C GLU A 60 11.97 -17.26 4.11
N ASN A 61 12.62 -18.35 4.49
CA ASN A 61 12.46 -19.65 3.82
C ASN A 61 11.04 -20.21 4.00
N GLU A 62 10.51 -20.21 5.23
CA GLU A 62 9.14 -20.69 5.50
C GLU A 62 8.10 -19.84 4.77
N LEU A 63 8.29 -18.52 4.76
CA LEU A 63 7.34 -17.60 4.14
C LEU A 63 7.38 -17.69 2.62
N ALA A 64 8.56 -17.81 2.04
CA ALA A 64 8.72 -18.03 0.61
C ALA A 64 7.96 -19.29 0.16
N ALA A 65 8.03 -20.39 0.91
CA ALA A 65 7.27 -21.60 0.58
C ALA A 65 5.75 -21.35 0.54
N LEU A 66 5.20 -20.63 1.53
CA LEU A 66 3.79 -20.25 1.57
C LEU A 66 3.39 -19.32 0.41
N CYS A 67 4.24 -18.35 0.08
CA CYS A 67 3.97 -17.42 -1.02
C CYS A 67 4.03 -18.10 -2.39
N HIS A 68 4.96 -19.03 -2.61
CA HIS A 68 5.02 -19.80 -3.87
C HIS A 68 3.86 -20.79 -4.02
N ALA A 69 3.32 -21.29 -2.91
CA ALA A 69 2.15 -22.17 -2.91
C ALA A 69 0.81 -21.43 -3.12
N GLU A 70 0.82 -20.09 -3.13
CA GLU A 70 -0.38 -19.29 -3.35
C GLU A 70 -0.84 -19.42 -4.83
N PRO A 71 -2.10 -19.83 -5.09
CA PRO A 71 -2.55 -20.09 -6.45
C PRO A 71 -2.55 -18.82 -7.31
N MET A 72 -2.28 -18.99 -8.61
CA MET A 72 -2.59 -17.98 -9.62
C MET A 72 -4.07 -18.02 -9.96
N LEU A 73 -4.67 -16.85 -10.09
CA LEU A 73 -6.10 -16.69 -10.30
C LEU A 73 -6.32 -15.77 -11.50
N ASP A 74 -7.18 -16.21 -12.42
CA ASP A 74 -7.51 -15.45 -13.63
C ASP A 74 -8.39 -14.25 -13.30
N ASP A 75 -9.29 -14.39 -12.33
CA ASP A 75 -10.15 -13.32 -11.86
C ASP A 75 -10.05 -13.15 -10.34
N LEU A 76 -9.31 -12.12 -9.93
CA LEU A 76 -9.16 -11.72 -8.53
C LEU A 76 -10.45 -11.06 -7.98
N GLN A 77 -11.33 -10.56 -8.85
CA GLN A 77 -12.62 -9.96 -8.50
C GLN A 77 -13.73 -11.02 -8.37
N ALA A 78 -13.80 -12.04 -9.23
CA ALA A 78 -14.80 -13.12 -9.12
C ALA A 78 -14.75 -13.92 -7.81
N GLN A 79 -13.68 -13.76 -7.04
CA GLN A 79 -13.54 -14.35 -5.72
C GLN A 79 -14.06 -13.45 -4.59
N THR A 80 -14.61 -12.26 -4.88
CA THR A 80 -15.51 -11.59 -3.94
C THR A 80 -16.81 -12.39 -3.90
N GLY A 81 -16.88 -13.39 -3.01
CA GLY A 81 -18.11 -14.12 -2.75
C GLY A 81 -19.27 -13.17 -2.39
N ALA A 82 -20.50 -13.66 -2.56
CA ALA A 82 -21.72 -12.93 -2.27
C ALA A 82 -21.62 -12.13 -0.96
N ALA A 83 -21.92 -10.82 -1.03
CA ALA A 83 -22.04 -9.91 0.10
C ALA A 83 -20.84 -9.89 1.06
N GLY A 84 -19.74 -9.25 0.66
CA GLY A 84 -18.79 -8.65 1.61
C GLY A 84 -17.80 -9.59 2.29
N ALA A 85 -17.64 -10.83 1.83
CA ALA A 85 -16.55 -11.69 2.28
C ALA A 85 -15.21 -11.18 1.72
N VAL A 86 -14.30 -10.79 2.62
CA VAL A 86 -12.93 -10.41 2.26
C VAL A 86 -12.22 -11.61 1.62
N ASN A 87 -11.85 -11.50 0.34
CA ASN A 87 -11.07 -12.54 -0.31
C ASN A 87 -9.61 -12.48 0.15
N LEU A 88 -9.30 -13.31 1.14
CA LEU A 88 -7.96 -13.45 1.67
C LEU A 88 -7.11 -14.36 0.75
N PRO A 89 -5.79 -14.13 0.66
CA PRO A 89 -4.88 -15.16 0.16
C PRO A 89 -5.16 -16.51 0.83
N LEU A 90 -5.05 -17.62 0.08
CA LEU A 90 -5.31 -18.95 0.62
C LEU A 90 -4.40 -19.22 1.83
N ASN A 91 -3.14 -18.81 1.72
CA ASN A 91 -2.14 -18.98 2.78
C ASN A 91 -2.14 -17.83 3.81
N TYR A 92 -3.12 -16.93 3.80
CA TYR A 92 -3.16 -15.74 4.67
C TYR A 92 -3.02 -16.09 6.16
N VAL A 93 -3.79 -17.05 6.67
CA VAL A 93 -3.76 -17.43 8.09
C VAL A 93 -2.37 -17.96 8.46
N ALA A 94 -1.81 -18.83 7.63
CA ALA A 94 -0.49 -19.40 7.84
C ALA A 94 0.61 -18.34 7.79
N ILE A 95 0.55 -17.42 6.82
CA ILE A 95 1.47 -16.27 6.70
C ILE A 95 1.41 -15.40 7.95
N LYS A 96 0.20 -15.02 8.38
CA LYS A 96 0.02 -14.15 9.56
C LYS A 96 0.51 -14.80 10.85
N GLN A 97 0.22 -16.09 11.04
CA GLN A 97 0.72 -16.86 12.18
C GLN A 97 2.24 -17.00 12.16
N LEU A 98 2.83 -17.27 10.99
CA LEU A 98 4.28 -17.35 10.82
C LEU A 98 4.95 -16.02 11.18
N ILE A 99 4.47 -14.89 10.66
CA ILE A 99 5.00 -13.56 11.00
C ILE A 99 4.85 -13.29 12.51
N ASN A 100 3.69 -13.59 13.10
CA ASN A 100 3.42 -13.39 14.53
C ASN A 100 4.34 -14.18 15.47
N ARG A 101 4.98 -15.27 15.01
CA ARG A 101 5.98 -16.00 15.81
C ARG A 101 7.26 -15.17 16.02
N TYR A 102 7.57 -14.24 15.12
CA TYR A 102 8.78 -13.43 15.14
C TYR A 102 8.50 -11.99 15.57
N TRP A 103 7.38 -11.41 15.13
CA TRP A 103 7.00 -10.04 15.45
C TRP A 103 5.51 -9.90 15.70
N PRO A 104 5.08 -9.16 16.74
CA PRO A 104 3.67 -8.90 16.97
C PRO A 104 3.10 -8.05 15.83
N VAL A 105 2.11 -8.59 15.12
CA VAL A 105 1.37 -7.87 14.07
C VAL A 105 0.26 -7.05 14.71
N GLU A 106 0.51 -5.77 14.92
CA GLU A 106 -0.43 -4.83 15.55
C GLU A 106 -1.44 -4.23 14.56
N ALA A 107 -1.02 -4.11 13.30
CA ALA A 107 -1.82 -3.50 12.25
C ALA A 107 -1.63 -4.23 10.91
N GLU A 108 -2.64 -4.13 10.06
CA GLU A 108 -2.65 -4.70 8.72
C GLU A 108 -3.40 -3.77 7.78
N TRP A 109 -2.79 -3.48 6.63
CA TRP A 109 -3.41 -2.72 5.56
C TRP A 109 -3.66 -3.65 4.37
N ARG A 110 -4.86 -3.57 3.82
CA ARG A 110 -5.28 -4.34 2.65
C ARG A 110 -6.12 -3.48 1.73
N GLY A 111 -6.02 -3.78 0.46
CA GLY A 111 -6.90 -3.19 -0.53
C GLY A 111 -6.42 -3.52 -1.94
N PRO A 112 -7.27 -3.27 -2.94
CA PRO A 112 -6.85 -3.30 -4.32
C PRO A 112 -5.78 -2.24 -4.59
N ALA A 113 -4.82 -2.58 -5.44
CA ALA A 113 -3.88 -1.64 -6.03
C ALA A 113 -4.38 -1.24 -7.41
N TYR A 114 -4.72 0.04 -7.59
CA TYR A 114 -5.24 0.55 -8.84
C TYR A 114 -4.13 1.16 -9.69
N PHE A 115 -4.22 0.92 -11.00
CA PHE A 115 -3.46 1.63 -12.01
C PHE A 115 -4.45 2.38 -12.90
N PHE A 116 -4.27 3.70 -13.01
CA PHE A 116 -5.10 4.52 -13.87
C PHE A 116 -4.58 4.49 -15.31
N PRO A 117 -5.46 4.42 -16.32
CA PRO A 117 -5.05 4.62 -17.70
C PRO A 117 -4.50 6.04 -17.89
N SER A 118 -3.73 6.27 -18.95
CA SER A 118 -3.15 7.59 -19.25
C SER A 118 -4.18 8.71 -19.42
N ASN A 119 -5.42 8.35 -19.75
CA ASN A 119 -6.54 9.28 -19.86
C ASN A 119 -7.57 8.94 -18.78
N VAL A 120 -7.66 9.79 -17.76
CA VAL A 120 -8.70 9.72 -16.72
C VAL A 120 -9.61 10.93 -16.89
N VAL A 121 -10.92 10.69 -16.94
CA VAL A 121 -11.91 11.77 -16.90
C VAL A 121 -12.16 12.12 -15.43
N VAL A 122 -11.81 13.34 -15.04
CA VAL A 122 -12.09 13.84 -13.69
C VAL A 122 -13.53 14.35 -13.66
N SER A 123 -14.40 13.68 -12.90
CA SER A 123 -15.83 13.97 -12.84
C SER A 123 -16.24 14.93 -11.72
N GLN A 124 -15.37 15.15 -10.73
CA GLN A 124 -15.62 16.04 -9.59
C GLN A 124 -14.40 16.91 -9.31
N PRO A 125 -14.59 18.16 -8.84
CA PRO A 125 -13.49 19.04 -8.51
C PRO A 125 -12.74 18.50 -7.27
N VAL A 126 -11.49 18.09 -7.48
CA VAL A 126 -10.50 17.90 -6.41
C VAL A 126 -9.63 19.14 -6.35
N VAL A 127 -9.30 19.60 -5.15
CA VAL A 127 -8.40 20.74 -4.94
C VAL A 127 -7.03 20.23 -4.51
N GLN A 128 -5.97 20.84 -5.01
CA GLN A 128 -4.66 20.66 -4.41
C GLN A 128 -4.61 21.46 -3.10
N ILE A 129 -4.19 20.82 -2.01
CA ILE A 129 -3.95 21.47 -0.73
C ILE A 129 -2.62 22.23 -0.80
N GLU A 130 -2.71 23.53 -0.63
CA GLU A 130 -1.64 24.51 -0.66
C GLU A 130 -1.74 25.40 0.57
N GLN A 131 -0.70 26.20 0.84
CA GLN A 131 -0.70 27.08 2.00
C GLN A 131 -1.92 28.02 2.04
N ALA A 132 -2.35 28.52 0.88
CA ALA A 132 -3.45 29.47 0.76
C ALA A 132 -4.82 28.88 1.14
N ASN A 133 -5.02 27.57 0.94
CA ASN A 133 -6.29 26.90 1.22
C ASN A 133 -6.20 25.87 2.35
N LEU A 134 -5.08 25.85 3.11
CA LEU A 134 -4.87 24.94 4.24
C LEU A 134 -5.93 25.10 5.33
N HIS A 135 -6.58 26.26 5.42
CA HIS A 135 -7.72 26.50 6.29
C HIS A 135 -8.91 25.56 6.04
N LEU A 136 -9.01 24.90 4.87
CA LEU A 136 -10.03 23.89 4.58
C LEU A 136 -9.80 22.58 5.36
N ALA A 137 -8.56 22.32 5.78
CA ALA A 137 -8.18 21.12 6.52
C ALA A 137 -8.54 21.27 8.01
N GLN A 138 -9.79 20.95 8.35
CA GLN A 138 -10.31 21.05 9.71
C GLN A 138 -10.64 19.66 10.27
N GLY A 139 -10.89 19.60 11.59
CA GLY A 139 -11.35 18.39 12.26
C GLY A 139 -10.38 17.21 12.10
N PRO A 140 -10.80 16.06 11.53
CA PRO A 140 -9.92 14.91 11.34
C PRO A 140 -8.68 15.17 10.47
N PHE A 141 -8.69 16.25 9.68
CA PHE A 141 -7.59 16.62 8.79
C PHE A 141 -6.74 17.79 9.30
N ALA A 142 -6.98 18.26 10.53
CA ALA A 142 -6.25 19.39 11.11
C ALA A 142 -4.73 19.14 11.23
N TRP A 143 -4.30 17.87 11.27
CA TRP A 143 -2.89 17.48 11.26
C TRP A 143 -2.13 18.00 10.02
N LEU A 144 -2.83 18.29 8.91
CA LEU A 144 -2.23 18.90 7.72
C LEU A 144 -1.67 20.29 7.98
N HIS A 145 -2.12 21.01 9.00
CA HIS A 145 -1.53 22.29 9.36
C HIS A 145 -0.04 22.17 9.70
N ASP A 146 0.34 21.05 10.33
CA ASP A 146 1.71 20.79 10.77
C ASP A 146 2.49 20.00 9.71
N GLU A 147 1.83 19.12 8.96
CA GLU A 147 2.50 18.14 8.10
C GLU A 147 2.32 18.38 6.60
N TRP A 148 1.52 19.37 6.17
CA TRP A 148 1.21 19.61 4.75
C TRP A 148 2.45 19.58 3.84
N ARG A 149 3.55 20.22 4.26
CA ARG A 149 4.81 20.25 3.49
C ARG A 149 5.43 18.86 3.28
N LEU A 150 5.24 17.94 4.23
CA LEU A 150 5.75 16.58 4.16
C LEU A 150 4.89 15.70 3.23
N VAL A 151 3.63 16.08 3.02
CA VAL A 151 2.64 15.30 2.26
C VAL A 151 2.24 15.92 0.90
N GLN A 152 3.00 16.86 0.32
CA GLN A 152 2.75 17.44 -1.03
C GLN A 152 3.30 16.71 -2.28
N PRO A 153 2.50 16.37 -3.33
CA PRO A 153 1.14 16.85 -3.53
C PRO A 153 0.12 16.12 -2.65
N CYS A 154 -0.73 16.93 -2.02
CA CYS A 154 -1.88 16.49 -1.27
C CYS A 154 -3.12 16.97 -2.01
N MET A 155 -3.91 16.04 -2.53
CA MET A 155 -5.19 16.33 -3.19
C MET A 155 -6.31 16.10 -2.19
N ALA A 156 -7.29 16.98 -2.17
CA ALA A 156 -8.45 16.87 -1.30
C ALA A 156 -9.75 16.92 -2.10
N TRP A 157 -10.70 16.10 -1.68
CA TRP A 157 -12.09 16.29 -2.03
C TRP A 157 -12.75 17.17 -0.97
N VAL A 158 -13.41 18.24 -1.41
CA VAL A 158 -14.08 19.20 -0.55
C VAL A 158 -15.59 19.07 -0.73
N GLU A 159 -16.30 18.85 0.36
CA GLU A 159 -17.75 18.79 0.43
C GLU A 159 -18.23 19.86 1.42
N GLN A 160 -19.19 20.69 1.01
CA GLN A 160 -19.75 21.77 1.85
C GLN A 160 -18.69 22.71 2.48
N GLY A 161 -17.60 22.96 1.75
CA GLY A 161 -16.52 23.85 2.20
C GLY A 161 -15.54 23.23 3.19
N GLN A 162 -15.60 21.91 3.43
CA GLN A 162 -14.67 21.20 4.29
C GLN A 162 -14.05 20.01 3.55
N VAL A 163 -12.82 19.67 3.92
CA VAL A 163 -12.15 18.48 3.41
C VAL A 163 -12.90 17.23 3.89
N ALA A 164 -13.40 16.44 2.94
CA ALA A 164 -14.06 15.16 3.18
C ALA A 164 -13.08 13.99 3.06
N ALA A 165 -12.08 14.10 2.18
CA ALA A 165 -11.05 13.10 1.98
C ALA A 165 -9.75 13.74 1.49
N VAL A 166 -8.61 13.14 1.84
CA VAL A 166 -7.29 13.53 1.34
C VAL A 166 -6.54 12.33 0.79
N CYS A 167 -5.77 12.56 -0.27
CA CYS A 167 -4.82 11.62 -0.83
C CYS A 167 -3.51 12.33 -1.08
N PHE A 168 -2.41 11.71 -0.67
CA PHE A 168 -1.07 12.21 -0.91
C PHE A 168 -0.16 11.08 -1.39
N SER A 169 0.84 11.42 -2.21
CA SER A 169 1.82 10.44 -2.71
C SER A 169 3.06 10.31 -1.83
N SER A 170 3.68 9.12 -1.77
CA SER A 170 5.01 8.90 -1.20
C SER A 170 6.11 9.50 -2.11
N ARG A 171 7.27 9.92 -1.56
CA ARG A 171 8.02 11.00 -2.23
C ARG A 171 9.54 11.11 -2.08
N LEU A 172 10.24 10.12 -1.55
CA LEU A 172 11.70 10.10 -1.68
C LEU A 172 12.08 9.24 -2.90
N SER A 173 12.23 9.86 -4.08
CA SER A 173 12.79 9.17 -5.26
C SER A 173 14.31 9.12 -5.21
#